data_AF-A0A965XXL9-F1
#
_entry.id   AF-A0A965XXL9-F1
#
_cell.length_a   1.000
_cell.length_b   1.000
_cell.length_c   1.000
_cell.angle_alpha   90.00
_cell.angle_beta   90.00
_cell.angle_gamma   90.00
#
_symmetry.space_group_name_H-M   'P 1'
#
loop_
_entity.id
_entity.type
_entity.pdbx_description
1 polymer ?
#
loop_
_entity_poly.entity_id
_entity_poly.type
_entity_poly.pdbx_seq_one_letter_code
_entity_poly.pdbx_strand_id
1 'polypeptide(L)'
;MTLTKQIVLLILSLLMIGLIILFIIYITSGLTQLTESTQPLTVTTTSPAASQSEPGEATATEPDPTKTAETTTQGPDLIPPEIHGIRDLLTEVGKPISYLGHVTATDNRDAAVELTVDPQQVNINEPGSYPVIYRAIDQAGNTTEVEAVVTVLTFLVDPELVRAEARQVLDEILDDAMTPRDRAYAIYRYVHDSIKYIGHSDKSSEDNAAYDGLVRGYGDCFTYYATSRLLLTEAGIENLPIQRLEGVVSTDHYWNLINLGEGWYHFDATPRNIEFPFDGFMRTDADLAAYYTDRHGFDYYTFDHSLYPATPDS
;
A
#
# COMPACT_ATOMS: atom_id res chain seq x y z
N MET A 1 36.07 9.80 8.81
CA MET A 1 35.42 8.55 9.23
C MET A 1 36.48 7.60 9.80
N THR A 2 36.37 7.19 11.06
CA THR A 2 37.36 6.27 11.68
C THR A 2 37.24 4.88 11.06
N LEU A 3 38.34 4.12 10.98
CA LEU A 3 38.39 2.76 10.43
C LEU A 3 37.31 1.84 11.05
N THR A 4 36.99 2.07 12.33
CA THR A 4 35.91 1.39 13.05
C THR A 4 34.52 1.69 12.49
N LYS A 5 34.21 2.95 12.12
CA LYS A 5 32.93 3.31 11.48
C LYS A 5 32.80 2.67 10.09
N GLN A 6 33.88 2.60 9.31
CA GLN A 6 33.88 1.92 8.00
C GLN A 6 33.62 0.41 8.12
N ILE A 7 34.19 -0.25 9.13
CA ILE A 7 33.97 -1.69 9.36
C ILE A 7 32.53 -1.96 9.79
N VAL A 8 31.95 -1.10 10.64
CA VAL A 8 30.55 -1.23 11.08
C VAL A 8 29.58 -1.00 9.92
N LEU A 9 29.78 0.02 9.08
CA LEU A 9 28.98 0.22 7.87
C LEU A 9 29.10 -0.97 6.89
N LEU A 10 30.30 -1.55 6.73
CA LEU A 10 30.49 -2.71 5.87
C LEU A 10 29.73 -3.94 6.41
N ILE A 11 29.75 -4.15 7.71
CA ILE A 11 29.02 -5.25 8.37
C ILE A 11 27.51 -5.05 8.24
N LEU A 12 26.99 -3.83 8.45
CA LEU A 12 25.57 -3.51 8.32
C LEU A 12 25.10 -3.63 6.85
N SER A 13 25.91 -3.17 5.90
CA SER A 13 25.65 -3.36 4.46
C SER A 13 25.58 -4.84 4.08
N LEU A 14 26.49 -5.67 4.59
CA LEU A 14 26.48 -7.12 4.37
C LEU A 14 25.26 -7.81 5.03
N LEU A 15 24.81 -7.33 6.18
CA LEU A 15 23.58 -7.83 6.84
C LEU A 15 22.32 -7.46 6.06
N MET A 16 22.22 -6.23 5.55
CA MET A 16 21.13 -5.78 4.68
C MET A 16 21.07 -6.56 3.37
N ILE A 17 22.22 -6.75 2.71
CA ILE A 17 22.32 -7.59 1.51
C ILE A 17 21.93 -9.04 1.84
N GLY A 18 22.33 -9.56 3.01
CA GLY A 18 21.92 -10.87 3.49
C GLY A 18 20.41 -11.02 3.66
N LEU A 19 19.72 -10.03 4.24
CA LEU A 19 18.28 -10.03 4.40
C LEU A 19 17.54 -9.93 3.06
N ILE A 20 18.03 -9.09 2.14
CA ILE A 20 17.47 -8.98 0.77
C ILE A 20 17.63 -10.31 0.02
N ILE A 21 18.79 -10.96 0.12
CA ILE A 21 19.03 -12.27 -0.48
C ILE A 21 18.11 -13.34 0.15
N LEU A 22 17.93 -13.35 1.48
CA LEU A 22 17.03 -14.29 2.15
C LEU A 22 15.57 -14.09 1.71
N PHE A 23 15.15 -12.83 1.55
CA PHE A 23 13.83 -12.48 1.05
C PHE A 23 13.64 -12.89 -0.41
N ILE A 24 14.62 -12.66 -1.29
CA ILE A 24 14.59 -13.12 -2.68
C ILE A 24 14.58 -14.65 -2.75
N ILE A 25 15.36 -15.35 -1.91
CA ILE A 25 15.34 -16.82 -1.81
C ILE A 25 13.97 -17.32 -1.33
N TYR A 26 13.35 -16.66 -0.36
CA TYR A 26 12.01 -17.00 0.12
C TYR A 26 10.95 -16.85 -0.99
N ILE A 27 10.98 -15.74 -1.73
CA ILE A 27 10.07 -15.50 -2.87
C ILE A 27 10.31 -16.51 -3.99
N THR A 28 11.57 -16.74 -4.37
CA THR A 28 11.89 -17.69 -5.46
C THR A 28 11.59 -19.13 -5.07
N SER A 29 11.83 -19.55 -3.83
CA SER A 29 11.49 -20.89 -3.33
C SER A 29 9.97 -21.12 -3.29
N GLY A 30 9.19 -20.08 -2.99
CA GLY A 30 7.72 -20.11 -3.12
C GLY A 30 7.25 -20.20 -4.57
N LEU A 31 7.99 -19.60 -5.50
CA LEU A 31 7.69 -19.64 -6.94
C LEU A 31 8.05 -20.99 -7.59
N THR A 32 9.12 -21.66 -7.16
CA THR A 32 9.52 -22.97 -7.71
C THR A 32 8.48 -24.05 -7.43
N GLN A 33 7.77 -23.99 -6.29
CA GLN A 33 6.67 -24.92 -5.99
C GLN A 33 5.45 -24.75 -6.90
N LEU A 34 5.32 -23.63 -7.61
CA LEU A 34 4.19 -23.37 -8.51
C LEU A 34 4.42 -23.82 -9.96
N THR A 35 5.66 -24.19 -10.34
CA THR A 35 6.00 -24.49 -11.74
C THR A 35 6.02 -25.97 -12.12
N GLU A 36 5.90 -26.91 -11.16
CA GLU A 36 5.89 -28.35 -11.47
C GLU A 36 4.52 -28.92 -11.87
N SER A 37 3.43 -28.14 -11.82
CA SER A 37 2.08 -28.63 -12.13
C SER A 37 1.39 -27.85 -13.25
N THR A 38 1.92 -27.90 -14.47
CA THR A 38 1.12 -27.61 -15.68
C THR A 38 1.49 -28.56 -16.81
N GLN A 39 0.65 -29.58 -17.04
CA GLN A 39 0.57 -30.23 -18.35
C GLN A 39 -0.27 -29.34 -19.29
N PRO A 40 0.08 -29.25 -20.59
CA PRO A 40 -0.61 -28.34 -21.50
C PRO A 40 -1.98 -28.90 -21.89
N LEU A 41 -3.04 -28.10 -21.70
CA LEU A 41 -4.36 -28.36 -22.26
C LEU A 41 -4.47 -27.74 -23.66
N THR A 42 -4.66 -28.59 -24.66
CA THR A 42 -5.05 -28.21 -26.02
C THR A 42 -6.48 -27.66 -26.03
N VAL A 43 -6.61 -26.37 -26.35
CA VAL A 43 -7.90 -25.71 -26.60
C VAL A 43 -8.29 -25.95 -28.06
N THR A 44 -9.41 -26.66 -28.29
CA THR A 44 -10.06 -26.68 -29.61
C THR A 44 -11.30 -25.81 -29.54
N THR A 45 -11.29 -24.69 -30.26
CA THR A 45 -12.44 -23.82 -30.46
C THR A 45 -13.17 -24.22 -31.74
N THR A 46 -14.49 -24.43 -31.69
CA THR A 46 -15.39 -24.12 -32.81
C THR A 46 -16.83 -23.88 -32.35
N SER A 47 -17.36 -22.73 -32.78
CA SER A 47 -18.72 -22.20 -32.66
C SER A 47 -19.62 -22.71 -33.83
N PRO A 48 -20.97 -22.64 -33.76
CA PRO A 48 -21.87 -23.38 -34.66
C PRO A 48 -22.48 -22.52 -35.79
N ALA A 49 -22.82 -23.14 -36.94
CA ALA A 49 -23.97 -22.76 -37.79
C ALA A 49 -24.22 -23.69 -39.01
N ALA A 50 -25.53 -23.98 -39.21
CA ALA A 50 -26.31 -24.09 -40.47
C ALA A 50 -26.20 -25.29 -41.46
N SER A 51 -27.27 -26.11 -41.45
CA SER A 51 -28.20 -26.52 -42.53
C SER A 51 -27.73 -26.68 -44.01
N GLN A 52 -27.92 -27.87 -44.61
CA GLN A 52 -28.88 -28.19 -45.71
C GLN A 52 -28.64 -29.57 -46.40
N SER A 53 -29.75 -30.31 -46.61
CA SER A 53 -30.13 -31.28 -47.69
C SER A 53 -29.31 -32.55 -48.08
N GLU A 54 -29.94 -33.72 -47.85
CA GLU A 54 -30.18 -34.98 -48.65
C GLU A 54 -29.50 -35.29 -50.02
N PRO A 55 -29.62 -36.52 -50.62
CA PRO A 55 -29.75 -37.91 -50.08
C PRO A 55 -28.94 -39.00 -50.87
N GLY A 56 -29.04 -40.28 -50.47
CA GLY A 56 -28.63 -41.49 -51.22
C GLY A 56 -27.56 -42.34 -50.51
N GLU A 57 -27.49 -43.67 -50.52
CA GLU A 57 -28.22 -44.77 -51.13
C GLU A 57 -27.80 -46.05 -50.37
N ALA A 58 -28.68 -47.05 -50.31
CA ALA A 58 -28.53 -48.26 -49.51
C ALA A 58 -27.43 -49.22 -50.01
N THR A 59 -26.84 -50.03 -49.14
CA THR A 59 -26.73 -51.51 -49.30
C THR A 59 -26.34 -52.16 -47.96
N ALA A 60 -26.98 -53.30 -47.68
CA ALA A 60 -27.05 -54.04 -46.42
C ALA A 60 -25.82 -54.91 -46.10
N THR A 61 -25.61 -55.18 -44.80
CA THR A 61 -25.49 -56.56 -44.26
C THR A 61 -25.70 -56.58 -42.74
N GLU A 62 -26.44 -57.58 -42.28
CA GLU A 62 -27.00 -57.83 -40.94
C GLU A 62 -26.05 -58.74 -40.09
N PRO A 63 -26.40 -59.21 -38.87
CA PRO A 63 -26.13 -58.60 -37.56
C PRO A 63 -25.20 -59.45 -36.64
N ASP A 64 -24.77 -58.91 -35.49
CA ASP A 64 -24.44 -59.72 -34.31
C ASP A 64 -24.72 -58.92 -33.01
N PRO A 65 -25.25 -59.52 -31.93
CA PRO A 65 -26.11 -58.85 -30.97
C PRO A 65 -25.38 -58.45 -29.68
N THR A 66 -26.09 -57.64 -28.91
CA THR A 66 -25.87 -57.42 -27.46
C THR A 66 -24.80 -56.40 -27.09
N LYS A 67 -25.22 -55.14 -27.03
CA LYS A 67 -24.85 -54.29 -25.89
C LYS A 67 -26.11 -53.59 -25.41
N THR A 68 -26.79 -54.26 -24.49
CA THR A 68 -27.85 -53.68 -23.67
C THR A 68 -27.29 -52.39 -23.06
N ALA A 69 -27.80 -51.24 -23.49
CA ALA A 69 -27.61 -50.00 -22.77
C ALA A 69 -28.44 -50.14 -21.49
N GLU A 70 -27.78 -50.55 -20.40
CA GLU A 70 -28.33 -50.33 -19.07
C GLU A 70 -28.35 -48.83 -18.83
N THR A 71 -29.47 -48.20 -19.19
CA THR A 71 -29.84 -46.90 -18.63
C THR A 71 -30.18 -47.15 -17.18
N THR A 72 -29.18 -47.17 -16.31
CA THR A 72 -29.40 -47.11 -14.87
C THR A 72 -30.04 -45.75 -14.59
N THR A 73 -31.33 -45.73 -14.29
CA THR A 73 -32.01 -44.53 -13.80
C THR A 73 -31.49 -44.24 -12.40
N GLN A 74 -30.35 -43.56 -12.32
CA GLN A 74 -29.82 -43.05 -11.06
C GLN A 74 -30.83 -42.04 -10.51
N GLY A 75 -31.22 -42.18 -9.25
CA GLY A 75 -32.19 -41.27 -8.60
C GLY A 75 -31.68 -39.83 -8.57
N PRO A 76 -32.52 -38.85 -8.18
CA PRO A 76 -32.11 -37.44 -8.11
C PRO A 76 -30.86 -37.27 -7.25
N ASP A 77 -29.99 -36.33 -7.61
CA ASP A 77 -28.90 -35.92 -6.72
C ASP A 77 -29.45 -34.98 -5.65
N LEU A 78 -28.97 -35.16 -4.42
CA LEU A 78 -29.43 -34.44 -3.23
C LEU A 78 -28.26 -34.05 -2.31
N ILE A 79 -27.03 -34.40 -2.67
CA ILE A 79 -25.83 -34.08 -1.88
C ILE A 79 -25.28 -32.76 -2.42
N PRO A 80 -24.99 -31.76 -1.57
CA PRO A 80 -24.40 -30.51 -2.02
C PRO A 80 -22.88 -30.62 -2.21
N PRO A 81 -22.29 -29.74 -3.04
CA PRO A 81 -20.84 -29.68 -3.20
C PRO A 81 -20.08 -29.36 -1.92
N GLU A 82 -18.82 -29.76 -1.86
CA GLU A 82 -17.87 -29.36 -0.81
C GLU A 82 -16.94 -28.24 -1.31
N ILE A 83 -16.69 -27.23 -0.48
CA ILE A 83 -15.74 -26.15 -0.77
C ILE A 83 -14.46 -26.34 0.05
N HIS A 84 -13.31 -26.25 -0.62
CA HIS A 84 -11.98 -26.45 -0.04
C HIS A 84 -11.13 -25.18 -0.17
N GLY A 85 -10.19 -24.99 0.76
CA GLY A 85 -9.18 -23.92 0.68
C GLY A 85 -9.64 -22.54 1.18
N ILE A 86 -10.84 -22.44 1.76
CA ILE A 86 -11.31 -21.20 2.40
C ILE A 86 -10.44 -20.88 3.62
N ARG A 87 -10.07 -19.60 3.72
CA ARG A 87 -9.33 -19.02 4.83
C ARG A 87 -9.71 -17.56 4.98
N ASP A 88 -9.49 -17.01 6.16
CA ASP A 88 -9.50 -15.57 6.35
C ASP A 88 -8.38 -14.92 5.52
N LEU A 89 -8.67 -13.72 5.00
CA LEU A 89 -7.81 -12.97 4.11
C LEU A 89 -7.33 -11.69 4.80
N LEU A 90 -6.10 -11.29 4.50
CA LEU A 90 -5.48 -10.08 5.02
C LEU A 90 -5.01 -9.21 3.86
N THR A 91 -5.34 -7.91 3.90
CA THR A 91 -4.83 -6.93 2.93
C THR A 91 -4.54 -5.59 3.60
N GLU A 92 -3.80 -4.73 2.90
CA GLU A 92 -3.62 -3.33 3.27
C GLU A 92 -4.67 -2.47 2.56
N VAL A 93 -4.96 -1.29 3.14
CA VAL A 93 -5.86 -0.30 2.53
C VAL A 93 -5.51 -0.06 1.05
N GLY A 94 -6.51 -0.23 0.18
CA GLY A 94 -6.42 -0.01 -1.26
C GLY A 94 -5.73 -1.12 -2.06
N LYS A 95 -5.20 -2.18 -1.42
CA LYS A 95 -4.51 -3.28 -2.11
C LYS A 95 -5.50 -4.36 -2.54
N PRO A 96 -5.54 -4.75 -3.84
CA PRO A 96 -6.51 -5.72 -4.35
C PRO A 96 -6.33 -7.11 -3.73
N ILE A 97 -7.45 -7.84 -3.59
CA ILE A 97 -7.51 -9.19 -3.01
C ILE A 97 -7.82 -10.22 -4.10
N SER A 98 -7.16 -11.38 -4.05
CA SER A 98 -7.55 -12.57 -4.82
C SER A 98 -8.38 -13.52 -3.95
N TYR A 99 -9.70 -13.49 -4.12
CA TYR A 99 -10.64 -14.27 -3.31
C TYR A 99 -10.62 -15.77 -3.67
N LEU A 100 -10.49 -16.11 -4.96
CA LEU A 100 -10.60 -17.50 -5.44
C LEU A 100 -9.26 -18.18 -5.71
N GLY A 101 -8.13 -17.52 -5.45
CA GLY A 101 -6.81 -18.01 -5.88
C GLY A 101 -6.43 -19.41 -5.39
N HIS A 102 -7.00 -19.86 -4.27
CA HIS A 102 -6.77 -21.20 -3.69
C HIS A 102 -8.06 -21.92 -3.28
N VAL A 103 -9.22 -21.43 -3.72
CA VAL A 103 -10.52 -21.99 -3.33
C VAL A 103 -11.04 -22.86 -4.46
N THR A 104 -11.45 -24.09 -4.14
CA THR A 104 -11.98 -25.06 -5.11
C THR A 104 -13.26 -25.70 -4.59
N ALA A 105 -14.11 -26.21 -5.48
CA ALA A 105 -15.29 -26.97 -5.10
C ALA A 105 -15.34 -28.32 -5.82
N THR A 106 -15.84 -29.35 -5.13
CA THR A 106 -15.99 -30.72 -5.64
C THR A 106 -17.35 -31.27 -5.29
N ASP A 107 -17.89 -32.14 -6.14
CA ASP A 107 -19.17 -32.81 -5.91
C ASP A 107 -19.05 -34.33 -6.17
N ASN A 108 -19.98 -35.13 -5.63
CA ASN A 108 -19.97 -36.58 -5.77
C ASN A 108 -20.40 -37.09 -7.16
N ARG A 109 -21.14 -36.31 -7.95
CA ARG A 109 -21.54 -36.68 -9.32
C ARG A 109 -21.06 -35.70 -10.38
N ASP A 110 -20.94 -34.42 -10.03
CA ASP A 110 -20.58 -33.39 -10.99
C ASP A 110 -19.07 -33.19 -11.13
N ALA A 111 -18.56 -33.37 -12.36
CA ALA A 111 -17.15 -33.12 -12.68
C ALA A 111 -16.78 -31.62 -12.67
N ALA A 112 -17.77 -30.73 -12.74
CA ALA A 112 -17.60 -29.28 -12.67
C ALA A 112 -18.67 -28.68 -11.77
N VAL A 113 -18.23 -27.88 -10.79
CA VAL A 113 -19.09 -27.19 -9.81
C VAL A 113 -18.90 -25.69 -9.97
N GLU A 114 -20.00 -24.93 -10.01
CA GLU A 114 -19.94 -23.47 -10.05
C GLU A 114 -19.55 -22.94 -8.67
N LEU A 115 -18.44 -22.19 -8.58
CA LEU A 115 -17.96 -21.56 -7.36
C LEU A 115 -17.95 -20.03 -7.53
N THR A 116 -18.59 -19.33 -6.60
CA THR A 116 -18.71 -17.87 -6.59
C THR A 116 -18.36 -17.29 -5.23
N VAL A 117 -18.10 -15.98 -5.18
CA VAL A 117 -17.79 -15.23 -3.96
C VAL A 117 -18.52 -13.89 -3.98
N ASP A 118 -19.10 -13.47 -2.85
CA ASP A 118 -19.75 -12.18 -2.67
C ASP A 118 -18.94 -11.24 -1.74
N PRO A 119 -18.14 -10.32 -2.31
CA PRO A 119 -17.34 -9.37 -1.54
C PRO A 119 -18.02 -8.02 -1.31
N GLN A 120 -19.33 -7.87 -1.54
CA GLN A 120 -20.01 -6.56 -1.51
C GLN A 120 -19.86 -5.79 -0.19
N GLN A 121 -19.65 -6.50 0.93
CA GLN A 121 -19.45 -5.89 2.23
C GLN A 121 -18.00 -5.46 2.48
N VAL A 122 -17.05 -5.86 1.63
CA VAL A 122 -15.63 -5.56 1.81
C VAL A 122 -15.33 -4.14 1.32
N ASN A 123 -15.09 -3.22 2.26
CA ASN A 123 -14.54 -1.90 1.94
C ASN A 123 -13.01 -1.95 1.99
N ILE A 124 -12.37 -2.14 0.84
CA ILE A 124 -10.90 -2.22 0.76
C ILE A 124 -10.19 -0.90 1.09
N ASN A 125 -10.93 0.22 1.10
CA ASN A 125 -10.38 1.55 1.31
C ASN A 125 -10.46 2.01 2.78
N GLU A 126 -11.04 1.18 3.65
CA GLU A 126 -11.25 1.50 5.06
C GLU A 126 -10.72 0.34 5.92
N PRO A 127 -9.93 0.62 6.98
CA PRO A 127 -9.50 -0.42 7.89
C PRO A 127 -10.69 -1.07 8.62
N GLY A 128 -10.70 -2.40 8.66
CA GLY A 128 -11.81 -3.14 9.27
C GLY A 128 -11.77 -4.63 8.99
N SER A 129 -12.73 -5.35 9.55
CA SER A 129 -12.99 -6.76 9.25
C SER A 129 -14.35 -6.89 8.58
N TYR A 130 -14.35 -7.47 7.38
CA TYR A 130 -15.52 -7.56 6.51
C TYR A 130 -15.83 -9.02 6.18
N PRO A 131 -17.09 -9.48 6.29
CA PRO A 131 -17.45 -10.82 5.91
C PRO A 131 -17.45 -10.96 4.38
N VAL A 132 -17.09 -12.15 3.91
CA VAL A 132 -17.20 -12.57 2.51
C VAL A 132 -17.81 -13.96 2.47
N ILE A 133 -18.77 -14.18 1.56
CA ILE A 133 -19.50 -15.45 1.47
C ILE A 133 -19.07 -16.17 0.18
N TYR A 134 -18.60 -17.40 0.32
CA TYR A 134 -18.32 -18.31 -0.78
C TYR A 134 -19.51 -19.24 -0.99
N ARG A 135 -19.88 -19.47 -2.25
CA ARG A 135 -21.04 -20.29 -2.61
C ARG A 135 -20.70 -21.25 -3.74
N ALA A 136 -21.01 -22.53 -3.55
CA ALA A 136 -20.89 -23.57 -4.55
C ALA A 136 -22.26 -24.18 -4.89
N ILE A 137 -22.53 -24.42 -6.17
CA ILE A 137 -23.80 -24.98 -6.66
C ILE A 137 -23.50 -26.09 -7.67
N ASP A 138 -24.18 -27.23 -7.51
CA ASP A 138 -24.13 -28.35 -8.46
C ASP A 138 -25.17 -28.21 -9.59
N GLN A 139 -25.21 -29.15 -10.54
CA GLN A 139 -26.18 -29.12 -11.64
C GLN A 139 -27.62 -29.44 -11.20
N ALA A 140 -27.78 -30.13 -10.08
CA ALA A 140 -29.08 -30.45 -9.48
C ALA A 140 -29.67 -29.28 -8.66
N GLY A 141 -28.89 -28.23 -8.41
CA GLY A 141 -29.26 -27.05 -7.63
C GLY A 141 -28.93 -27.15 -6.13
N ASN A 142 -28.27 -28.22 -5.67
CA ASN A 142 -27.78 -28.31 -4.30
C ASN A 142 -26.69 -27.26 -4.06
N THR A 143 -26.71 -26.62 -2.89
CA THR A 143 -25.86 -25.46 -2.58
C THR A 143 -25.10 -25.64 -1.27
N THR A 144 -23.85 -25.18 -1.24
CA THR A 144 -23.06 -24.97 -0.02
C THR A 144 -22.62 -23.52 0.08
N GLU A 145 -22.73 -22.94 1.27
CA GLU A 145 -22.26 -21.59 1.59
C GLU A 145 -21.32 -21.61 2.78
N VAL A 146 -20.22 -20.85 2.69
CA VAL A 146 -19.23 -20.72 3.75
C VAL A 146 -18.79 -19.26 3.87
N GLU A 147 -18.81 -18.74 5.10
CA GLU A 147 -18.33 -17.39 5.42
C GLU A 147 -16.83 -17.40 5.75
N ALA A 148 -16.11 -16.37 5.31
CA ALA A 148 -14.77 -16.04 5.75
C ALA A 148 -14.65 -14.54 6.04
N VAL A 149 -13.55 -14.12 6.67
CA VAL A 149 -13.31 -12.72 7.00
C VAL A 149 -12.18 -12.15 6.17
N VAL A 150 -12.38 -10.94 5.64
CA VAL A 150 -11.31 -10.10 5.09
C VAL A 150 -10.96 -9.02 6.11
N THR A 151 -9.72 -9.03 6.58
CA THR A 151 -9.17 -7.95 7.40
C THR A 151 -8.39 -6.97 6.52
N VAL A 152 -8.82 -5.71 6.50
CA VAL A 152 -8.13 -4.58 5.89
C VAL A 152 -7.39 -3.83 7.00
N LEU A 153 -6.07 -3.79 6.93
CA LEU A 153 -5.25 -3.04 7.88
C LEU A 153 -4.77 -1.73 7.28
N THR A 154 -4.69 -0.69 8.11
CA THR A 154 -3.69 0.35 7.90
C THR A 154 -2.33 -0.30 8.08
N PHE A 155 -1.41 -0.10 7.14
CA PHE A 155 -0.02 -0.53 7.31
C PHE A 155 0.55 0.22 8.51
N LEU A 156 0.65 -0.40 9.68
CA LEU A 156 1.28 0.22 10.84
C LEU A 156 2.77 -0.07 10.75
N VAL A 157 3.56 0.95 10.41
CA VAL A 157 5.01 0.80 10.51
C VAL A 157 5.37 0.72 11.99
N ASP A 158 6.22 -0.24 12.36
CA ASP A 158 6.80 -0.28 13.71
C ASP A 158 7.52 1.06 13.97
N PRO A 159 7.15 1.82 15.01
CA PRO A 159 7.78 3.10 15.29
C PRO A 159 9.30 3.02 15.45
N GLU A 160 9.86 1.90 15.94
CA GLU A 160 11.31 1.77 16.02
C GLU A 160 11.97 1.51 14.66
N LEU A 161 11.27 0.89 13.71
CA LEU A 161 11.79 0.76 12.36
C LEU A 161 11.97 2.16 11.73
N VAL A 162 10.95 3.02 11.82
CA VAL A 162 11.02 4.38 11.23
C VAL A 162 12.09 5.22 11.92
N ARG A 163 12.20 5.14 13.25
CA ARG A 163 13.29 5.80 13.99
C ARG A 163 14.67 5.30 13.58
N ALA A 164 14.83 4.00 13.33
CA ALA A 164 16.09 3.45 12.86
C ALA A 164 16.46 3.99 11.46
N GLU A 165 15.51 4.08 10.53
CA GLU A 165 15.72 4.70 9.21
C GLU A 165 16.09 6.18 9.34
N ALA A 166 15.39 6.92 10.21
CA ALA A 166 15.70 8.33 10.48
C ALA A 166 17.14 8.51 11.00
N ARG A 167 17.58 7.67 11.95
CA ARG A 167 18.95 7.70 12.49
C ARG A 167 20.01 7.42 11.42
N GLN A 168 19.75 6.47 10.50
CA GLN A 168 20.66 6.21 9.38
C GLN A 168 20.81 7.44 8.48
N VAL A 169 19.70 8.08 8.12
CA VAL A 169 19.73 9.33 7.34
C VAL A 169 20.49 10.42 8.07
N LEU A 170 20.26 10.60 9.38
CA LEU A 170 20.95 11.61 10.18
C LEU A 170 22.47 11.35 10.23
N ASP A 171 22.90 10.09 10.34
CA ASP A 171 24.31 9.70 10.30
C ASP A 171 24.98 10.02 8.94
N GLU A 172 24.20 10.06 7.86
CA GLU A 172 24.69 10.40 6.52
C GLU A 172 24.76 11.91 6.28
N ILE A 173 23.77 12.67 6.75
CA ILE A 173 23.64 14.10 6.42
C ILE A 173 24.24 15.03 7.48
N LEU A 174 24.51 14.54 8.69
CA LEU A 174 25.02 15.37 9.80
C LEU A 174 26.48 15.06 10.14
N ASP A 175 27.19 16.09 10.60
CA ASP A 175 28.53 16.00 11.17
C ASP A 175 28.59 16.71 12.52
N ASP A 176 29.47 16.24 13.41
CA ASP A 176 29.64 16.77 14.77
C ASP A 176 30.12 18.24 14.79
N ALA A 177 30.75 18.73 13.72
CA ALA A 177 31.20 20.11 13.59
C ALA A 177 30.10 21.09 13.14
N MET A 178 28.93 20.60 12.75
CA MET A 178 27.84 21.45 12.27
C MET A 178 27.22 22.27 13.40
N THR A 179 26.91 23.54 13.11
CA THR A 179 26.13 24.38 14.03
C THR A 179 24.68 23.86 14.12
N PRO A 180 23.90 24.22 15.15
CA PRO A 180 22.47 23.88 15.21
C PRO A 180 21.70 24.30 13.95
N ARG A 181 22.03 25.47 13.39
CA ARG A 181 21.44 25.97 12.14
C ARG A 181 21.83 25.12 10.93
N ASP A 182 23.11 24.75 10.81
CA ASP A 182 23.57 23.90 9.70
C ASP A 182 22.94 22.50 9.76
N ARG A 183 22.80 21.93 10.97
CA ARG A 183 22.12 20.64 11.18
C ARG A 183 20.66 20.71 10.74
N ALA A 184 19.94 21.75 11.19
CA ALA A 184 18.55 21.97 10.78
C ALA A 184 18.43 22.18 9.26
N TYR A 185 19.36 22.92 8.66
CA TYR A 185 19.36 23.17 7.21
C TYR A 185 19.68 21.91 6.40
N ALA A 186 20.59 21.06 6.88
CA ALA A 186 20.89 19.77 6.26
C ALA A 186 19.63 18.86 6.24
N ILE A 187 18.90 18.80 7.34
CA ILE A 187 17.61 18.10 7.42
C ILE A 187 16.59 18.72 6.47
N TYR A 188 16.45 20.05 6.46
CA TYR A 188 15.57 20.78 5.55
C TYR A 188 15.82 20.40 4.09
N ARG A 189 17.09 20.47 3.67
CA ARG A 189 17.50 20.15 2.30
C ARG A 189 17.27 18.69 1.97
N TYR A 190 17.63 17.77 2.88
CA TYR A 190 17.39 16.35 2.67
C TYR A 190 15.92 16.09 2.38
N VAL A 191 15.01 16.54 3.25
CA VAL A 191 13.57 16.31 3.09
C VAL A 191 13.04 16.98 1.81
N HIS A 192 13.47 18.21 1.53
CA HIS A 192 13.04 18.96 0.35
C HIS A 192 13.46 18.29 -0.96
N ASP A 193 14.66 17.73 -1.01
CA ASP A 193 15.27 17.20 -2.23
C ASP A 193 15.01 15.70 -2.44
N SER A 194 14.80 14.92 -1.36
CA SER A 194 14.68 13.45 -1.43
C SER A 194 13.25 12.95 -1.65
N ILE A 195 12.24 13.75 -1.29
CA ILE A 195 10.84 13.38 -1.40
C ILE A 195 10.26 13.97 -2.69
N LYS A 196 9.52 13.16 -3.44
CA LYS A 196 8.74 13.61 -4.60
C LYS A 196 7.32 13.99 -4.18
N TYR A 197 6.90 15.21 -4.49
CA TYR A 197 5.51 15.63 -4.26
C TYR A 197 4.53 14.97 -5.26
N ILE A 198 3.49 14.30 -4.78
CA ILE A 198 2.48 13.60 -5.60
C ILE A 198 1.02 14.03 -5.34
N GLY A 199 0.81 15.02 -4.47
CA GLY A 199 -0.51 15.61 -4.21
C GLY A 199 -1.48 14.75 -3.39
N HIS A 200 -1.03 13.60 -2.88
CA HIS A 200 -1.77 12.77 -1.95
C HIS A 200 -0.82 12.00 -1.03
N SER A 201 -1.30 11.62 0.15
CA SER A 201 -0.64 10.74 1.12
C SER A 201 -1.68 10.09 2.02
N ASP A 202 -1.31 9.00 2.68
CA ASP A 202 -2.00 8.58 3.90
C ASP A 202 -1.66 9.58 5.03
N LYS A 203 -2.66 9.99 5.79
CA LYS A 203 -2.53 10.92 6.94
C LYS A 203 -2.96 10.27 8.26
N SER A 204 -3.20 8.96 8.27
CA SER A 204 -3.66 8.21 9.45
C SER A 204 -2.58 8.04 10.52
N SER A 205 -1.30 8.17 10.16
CA SER A 205 -0.16 8.01 11.07
C SER A 205 1.03 8.84 10.57
N GLU A 206 1.63 9.62 11.48
CA GLU A 206 2.88 10.34 11.19
C GLU A 206 4.06 9.39 10.97
N ASP A 207 4.13 8.27 11.71
CA ASP A 207 5.20 7.28 11.54
C ASP A 207 5.15 6.65 10.14
N ASN A 208 3.94 6.37 9.63
CA ASN A 208 3.75 5.87 8.27
C ASN A 208 4.15 6.92 7.23
N ALA A 209 3.73 8.17 7.42
CA ALA A 209 4.06 9.25 6.51
C ALA A 209 5.56 9.58 6.51
N ALA A 210 6.22 9.47 7.67
CA ALA A 210 7.67 9.60 7.77
C ALA A 210 8.39 8.43 7.08
N TYR A 211 7.90 7.20 7.23
CA TYR A 211 8.43 6.05 6.48
C TYR A 211 8.28 6.23 4.96
N ASP A 212 7.14 6.74 4.51
CA ASP A 212 6.92 7.05 3.08
C ASP A 212 7.93 8.08 2.57
N GLY A 213 8.23 9.12 3.35
CA GLY A 213 9.24 10.10 3.00
C GLY A 213 10.66 9.53 3.00
N LEU A 214 11.06 8.84 4.06
CA LEU A 214 12.42 8.31 4.23
C LEU A 214 12.74 7.16 3.28
N VAL A 215 11.81 6.22 3.11
CA VAL A 215 12.07 4.93 2.43
C VAL A 215 11.48 4.90 1.03
N ARG A 216 10.27 5.43 0.84
CA ARG A 216 9.59 5.39 -0.46
C ARG A 216 9.88 6.64 -1.31
N GLY A 217 10.29 7.75 -0.69
CA GLY A 217 10.71 8.97 -1.36
C GLY A 217 9.58 9.72 -2.05
N TYR A 218 8.35 9.62 -1.58
CA TYR A 218 7.21 10.36 -2.14
C TYR A 218 6.12 10.67 -1.13
N GLY A 219 5.30 11.69 -1.41
CA GLY A 219 4.12 12.01 -0.63
C GLY A 219 3.57 13.41 -0.90
N ASP A 220 2.87 13.98 0.07
CA ASP A 220 2.40 15.38 0.03
C ASP A 220 2.85 16.16 1.27
N CYS A 221 2.31 17.37 1.49
CA CYS A 221 2.71 18.22 2.62
C CYS A 221 2.74 17.49 3.98
N PHE A 222 1.85 16.53 4.22
CA PHE A 222 1.86 15.75 5.46
C PHE A 222 3.05 14.81 5.56
N THR A 223 3.47 14.19 4.45
CA THR A 223 4.70 13.37 4.37
C THR A 223 5.94 14.20 4.64
N TYR A 224 6.06 15.40 4.03
CA TYR A 224 7.20 16.29 4.27
C TYR A 224 7.24 16.76 5.72
N TYR A 225 6.09 17.16 6.27
CA TYR A 225 5.92 17.51 7.68
C TYR A 225 6.35 16.38 8.61
N ALA A 226 5.81 15.17 8.44
CA ALA A 226 6.06 14.04 9.33
C ALA A 226 7.53 13.60 9.26
N THR A 227 8.11 13.55 8.05
CA THR A 227 9.53 13.22 7.86
C THR A 227 10.44 14.25 8.51
N SER A 228 10.14 15.54 8.32
CA SER A 228 10.87 16.63 8.96
C SER A 228 10.80 16.52 10.47
N ARG A 229 9.59 16.33 11.02
CA ARG A 229 9.34 16.21 12.46
C ARG A 229 10.14 15.08 13.09
N LEU A 230 10.16 13.90 12.46
CA LEU A 230 10.91 12.75 12.93
C LEU A 230 12.42 13.01 12.92
N LEU A 231 12.97 13.49 11.79
CA LEU A 231 14.40 13.78 11.67
C LEU A 231 14.86 14.87 12.65
N LEU A 232 14.07 15.93 12.81
CA LEU A 232 14.35 17.01 13.79
C LEU A 232 14.36 16.45 15.22
N THR A 233 13.37 15.62 15.56
CA THR A 233 13.27 15.01 16.89
C THR A 233 14.44 14.07 17.19
N GLU A 234 14.78 13.17 16.27
CA GLU A 234 15.93 12.26 16.43
C GLU A 234 17.28 13.01 16.41
N ALA A 235 17.35 14.18 15.76
CA ALA A 235 18.52 15.06 15.81
C ALA A 235 18.62 15.91 17.09
N GLY A 236 17.64 15.82 18.00
CA GLY A 236 17.57 16.59 19.23
C GLY A 236 17.18 18.06 19.03
N ILE A 237 16.52 18.39 17.92
CA ILE A 237 16.05 19.74 17.60
C ILE A 237 14.59 19.86 18.04
N GLU A 238 14.32 20.82 18.94
CA GLU A 238 12.97 21.12 19.39
C GLU A 238 12.11 21.54 18.20
N ASN A 239 10.93 20.92 18.09
CA ASN A 239 10.01 21.18 17.01
C ASN A 239 8.55 21.02 17.46
N LEU A 240 7.65 21.77 16.82
CA LEU A 240 6.21 21.71 17.03
C LEU A 240 5.48 21.49 15.72
N PRO A 241 4.36 20.76 15.73
CA PRO A 241 3.54 20.57 14.55
C PRO A 241 2.63 21.77 14.32
N ILE A 242 2.49 22.22 13.08
CA ILE A 242 1.45 23.18 12.69
C ILE A 242 0.57 22.57 11.61
N GLN A 243 -0.74 22.78 11.76
CA GLN A 243 -1.74 22.61 10.72
C GLN A 243 -2.36 23.98 10.37
N ARG A 244 -2.58 24.22 9.07
CA ARG A 244 -3.35 25.38 8.61
C ARG A 244 -4.74 25.37 9.23
N LEU A 245 -5.23 26.55 9.63
CA LEU A 245 -6.54 26.72 10.22
C LEU A 245 -7.64 26.19 9.28
N GLU A 246 -8.49 25.32 9.81
CA GLU A 246 -9.58 24.68 9.07
C GLU A 246 -10.55 25.74 8.51
N GLY A 247 -11.01 25.52 7.28
CA GLY A 247 -12.03 26.35 6.63
C GLY A 247 -11.52 27.66 6.01
N VAL A 248 -10.23 28.00 6.17
CA VAL A 248 -9.62 29.18 5.53
C VAL A 248 -9.34 28.92 4.04
N VAL A 249 -8.81 27.74 3.72
CA VAL A 249 -8.61 27.25 2.35
C VAL A 249 -9.19 25.84 2.27
N SER A 250 -9.70 25.43 1.11
CA SER A 250 -10.33 24.11 0.90
C SER A 250 -9.36 22.91 0.99
N THR A 251 -8.08 23.16 1.25
CA THR A 251 -7.06 22.14 1.40
C THR A 251 -6.39 22.30 2.76
N ASP A 252 -5.94 21.19 3.34
CA ASP A 252 -5.07 21.22 4.52
C ASP A 252 -3.63 21.55 4.11
N HIS A 253 -2.85 22.02 5.08
CA HIS A 253 -1.41 22.15 4.96
C HIS A 253 -0.76 21.93 6.32
N TYR A 254 0.37 21.23 6.33
CA TYR A 254 1.09 20.84 7.53
C TYR A 254 2.56 21.24 7.41
N TRP A 255 3.13 21.77 8.48
CA TRP A 255 4.55 22.14 8.56
C TRP A 255 5.03 22.15 10.02
N ASN A 256 6.29 22.53 10.26
CA ASN A 256 6.86 22.57 11.60
C ASN A 256 7.21 24.00 12.04
N LEU A 257 7.22 24.21 13.36
CA LEU A 257 8.12 25.20 13.97
C LEU A 257 9.35 24.46 14.49
N ILE A 258 10.50 25.14 14.51
CA ILE A 258 11.72 24.68 15.16
C ILE A 258 12.27 25.74 16.10
N ASN A 259 12.97 25.31 17.15
CA ASN A 259 13.71 26.18 18.05
C ASN A 259 15.15 25.70 18.15
N LEU A 260 16.08 26.58 17.77
CA LEU A 260 17.53 26.31 17.80
C LEU A 260 18.21 26.94 19.03
N GLY A 261 17.43 27.45 19.98
CA GLY A 261 17.90 28.16 21.18
C GLY A 261 17.77 29.69 21.09
N GLU A 262 17.35 30.22 19.94
CA GLU A 262 17.25 31.66 19.66
C GLU A 262 15.80 32.13 19.46
N GLY A 263 14.83 31.24 19.66
CA GLY A 263 13.41 31.49 19.39
C GLY A 263 12.83 30.50 18.41
N TRP A 264 11.51 30.59 18.20
CA TRP A 264 10.77 29.71 17.30
C TRP A 264 10.73 30.27 15.89
N TYR A 265 10.90 29.41 14.90
CA TYR A 265 10.85 29.76 13.48
C TYR A 265 10.12 28.68 12.70
N HIS A 266 9.44 29.07 11.63
CA HIS A 266 8.82 28.13 10.71
C HIS A 266 9.87 27.34 9.92
N PHE A 267 9.53 26.08 9.70
CA PHE A 267 10.27 25.09 8.95
C PHE A 267 9.29 24.35 8.06
N ASP A 268 9.36 24.61 6.75
CA ASP A 268 8.54 23.93 5.76
C ASP A 268 9.36 23.48 4.56
N ALA A 269 9.74 22.20 4.57
CA ALA A 269 10.51 21.57 3.51
C ALA A 269 9.66 21.24 2.27
N THR A 270 8.34 21.42 2.31
CA THR A 270 7.47 21.10 1.17
C THR A 270 7.78 22.06 0.00
N PRO A 271 8.08 21.56 -1.21
CA PRO A 271 8.38 22.42 -2.34
C PRO A 271 7.18 23.30 -2.69
N ARG A 272 7.50 24.47 -3.26
CA ARG A 272 6.52 25.46 -3.71
C ARG A 272 6.45 25.50 -5.22
N ASN A 273 5.32 25.99 -5.72
CA ASN A 273 5.17 26.27 -7.14
C ASN A 273 6.33 27.17 -7.57
N ILE A 274 6.99 26.80 -8.67
CA ILE A 274 8.11 27.56 -9.25
C ILE A 274 7.73 29.01 -9.60
N GLU A 275 6.45 29.29 -9.83
CA GLU A 275 5.92 30.63 -10.06
C GLU A 275 5.94 31.51 -8.80
N PHE A 276 5.94 30.89 -7.62
CA PHE A 276 5.95 31.53 -6.31
C PHE A 276 7.03 30.89 -5.42
N PRO A 277 8.32 31.05 -5.76
CA PRO A 277 9.41 30.41 -5.04
C PRO A 277 9.52 31.00 -3.64
N PHE A 278 9.37 30.14 -2.64
CA PHE A 278 9.48 30.51 -1.23
C PHE A 278 10.32 29.45 -0.51
N ASP A 279 11.37 29.91 0.17
CA ASP A 279 12.21 29.08 1.02
C ASP A 279 11.59 29.06 2.42
N GLY A 280 11.10 27.90 2.84
CA GLY A 280 10.41 27.70 4.12
C GLY A 280 11.33 27.49 5.32
N PHE A 281 12.64 27.65 5.18
CA PHE A 281 13.59 27.43 6.27
C PHE A 281 13.79 28.68 7.15
N MET A 282 13.61 28.52 8.47
CA MET A 282 13.89 29.55 9.49
C MET A 282 13.13 30.87 9.25
N ARG A 283 11.81 30.79 9.01
CA ARG A 283 10.96 31.95 8.73
C ARG A 283 10.23 32.47 9.96
N THR A 284 10.03 33.77 10.05
CA THR A 284 9.17 34.38 11.06
C THR A 284 7.72 34.48 10.56
N ASP A 285 6.78 34.71 11.47
CA ASP A 285 5.38 35.05 11.17
C ASP A 285 5.31 36.24 10.20
N ALA A 286 6.17 37.24 10.40
CA ALA A 286 6.28 38.42 9.55
C ALA A 286 6.76 38.08 8.13
N ASP A 287 7.74 37.17 7.97
CA ASP A 287 8.18 36.70 6.66
C ASP A 287 7.03 36.00 5.90
N LEU A 288 6.25 35.16 6.60
CA LEU A 288 5.12 34.44 6.00
C LEU A 288 4.01 35.39 5.56
N ALA A 289 3.62 36.33 6.43
CA ALA A 289 2.61 37.34 6.14
C ALA A 289 3.02 38.23 4.95
N ALA A 290 4.26 38.73 4.95
CA ALA A 290 4.76 39.59 3.89
C ALA A 290 4.78 38.91 2.51
N TYR A 291 5.09 37.61 2.45
CA TYR A 291 5.15 36.88 1.19
C TYR A 291 3.77 36.37 0.73
N TYR A 292 3.02 35.66 1.58
CA TYR A 292 1.79 34.99 1.14
C TYR A 292 0.57 35.89 1.25
N THR A 293 0.35 36.52 2.40
CA THR A 293 -0.83 37.32 2.65
C THR A 293 -0.73 38.67 1.95
N ASP A 294 0.34 39.43 2.18
CA ASP A 294 0.43 40.82 1.72
C ASP A 294 0.79 40.93 0.23
N ARG A 295 1.74 40.12 -0.24
CA ARG A 295 2.21 40.18 -1.63
C ARG A 295 1.33 39.39 -2.60
N HIS A 296 0.76 38.27 -2.16
CA HIS A 296 0.03 37.36 -3.04
C HIS A 296 -1.45 37.17 -2.69
N GLY A 297 -1.93 37.68 -1.55
CA GLY A 297 -3.33 37.53 -1.14
C GLY A 297 -3.72 36.09 -0.82
N PHE A 298 -2.77 35.26 -0.43
CA PHE A 298 -2.97 33.84 -0.11
C PHE A 298 -2.94 33.62 1.40
N ASP A 299 -3.97 32.99 1.93
CA ASP A 299 -4.05 32.55 3.34
C ASP A 299 -3.35 31.20 3.56
N TYR A 300 -2.19 31.02 2.91
CA TYR A 300 -1.52 29.73 2.82
C TYR A 300 -0.98 29.25 4.18
N TYR A 301 -0.42 30.17 4.97
CA TYR A 301 0.15 29.90 6.30
C TYR A 301 -0.71 30.49 7.41
N THR A 302 -2.03 30.47 7.26
CA THR A 302 -2.94 30.90 8.34
C THR A 302 -3.06 29.78 9.36
N PHE A 303 -2.74 30.04 10.62
CA PHE A 303 -2.85 29.07 11.73
C PHE A 303 -3.32 29.75 13.03
N ASP A 304 -3.71 28.97 14.02
CA ASP A 304 -4.12 29.50 15.33
C ASP A 304 -2.89 29.89 16.17
N HIS A 305 -2.52 31.18 16.12
CA HIS A 305 -1.40 31.73 16.89
C HIS A 305 -1.54 31.55 18.40
N SER A 306 -2.74 31.29 18.94
CA SER A 306 -2.92 31.09 20.39
C SER A 306 -2.37 29.75 20.89
N LEU A 307 -2.15 28.80 19.97
CA LEU A 307 -1.65 27.46 20.27
C LEU A 307 -0.12 27.33 20.20
N TYR A 308 0.57 28.35 19.66
CA TYR A 308 2.00 28.28 19.35
C TYR A 308 2.77 29.47 19.90
N PRO A 309 4.07 29.30 20.20
CA PRO A 309 4.94 30.42 20.50
C PRO A 309 5.07 31.35 19.29
N ALA A 310 5.07 32.65 19.55
CA ALA A 310 5.35 33.65 18.51
C ALA A 310 6.80 33.53 18.03
N THR A 311 7.01 33.75 16.74
CA THR A 311 8.36 33.91 16.18
C THR A 311 8.94 35.28 16.58
N PRO A 312 10.27 35.47 16.54
CA PRO A 312 10.87 36.77 16.84
C PRO A 312 10.38 37.89 15.91
N ASP A 313 10.16 39.07 16.50
CA ASP A 313 9.92 40.29 15.73
C ASP A 313 11.15 40.62 14.88
N SER A 314 10.93 40.93 13.59
CA SER A 314 11.96 41.30 12.62
C SER A 314 12.56 42.68 12.88
#